data_AF-A0A810PVR2-F1
#
_entry.id   AF-A0A810PVR2-F1
#
_cell.length_a   1.000
_cell.length_b   1.000
_cell.length_c   1.000
_cell.angle_alpha   90.00
_cell.angle_beta   90.00
_cell.angle_gamma   90.00
#
_symmetry.space_group_name_H-M   'P 1'
#
loop_
_entity.id
_entity.type
_entity.pdbx_description
1 polymer ?
#
loop_
_entity_poly.entity_id
_entity_poly.type
_entity_poly.pdbx_seq_one_letter_code
_entity_poly.pdbx_strand_id
1 'polypeptide(L)' 'MRFHIMQKKINQSTEEYRAFFETDSIDEAKDFAMRLAFDETNNVYVQDTKRGEIVRDFDALVYRV' A
#
# COMPACT_ATOMS: atom_id res chain seq x y z
N MET A 1 -11.01 1.70 -10.90
CA MET A 1 -10.98 1.62 -9.43
C MET A 1 -10.30 2.86 -8.89
N ARG A 2 -10.82 3.48 -7.82
CA ARG A 2 -10.29 4.74 -7.27
C ARG A 2 -9.07 4.56 -6.36
N PHE A 3 -9.08 3.51 -5.53
CA PHE A 3 -8.04 3.27 -4.54
C PHE A 3 -7.15 2.12 -5.00
N HIS A 4 -5.86 2.41 -5.13
CA HIS A 4 -4.86 1.46 -5.55
C HIS A 4 -3.96 1.14 -4.36
N ILE A 5 -3.83 -0.14 -4.02
CA ILE A 5 -2.87 -0.59 -3.02
C ILE A 5 -1.56 -0.84 -3.73
N MET A 6 -0.60 0.02 -3.44
CA MET A 6 0.73 0.01 -4.00
C MET A 6 1.66 -0.76 -3.09
N GLN A 7 2.36 -1.75 -3.64
CA GLN A 7 3.27 -2.64 -2.91
C GLN A 7 4.65 -2.56 -3.53
N LYS A 8 5.67 -2.55 -2.67
CA LYS A 8 7.06 -2.81 -3.01
C LYS A 8 7.60 -3.88 -2.06
N LYS A 9 8.39 -4.82 -2.59
CA LYS A 9 9.06 -5.82 -1.76
C LYS A 9 10.48 -5.36 -1.44
N ILE A 10 10.83 -5.30 -0.16
CA ILE A 10 12.14 -4.83 0.32
C ILE A 10 13.27 -5.74 -0.16
N ASN A 11 12.98 -7.03 -0.31
CA ASN A 11 13.95 -8.05 -0.75
C ASN A 11 14.00 -8.25 -2.28
N GLN A 12 13.24 -7.48 -3.06
CA GLN A 12 13.30 -7.54 -4.52
C GLN A 12 14.11 -6.35 -5.05
N SER A 13 14.93 -6.62 -6.08
CA SER A 13 15.75 -5.60 -6.77
C SER A 13 14.92 -4.54 -7.50
N THR A 14 13.61 -4.75 -7.63
CA THR A 14 12.71 -3.77 -8.23
C THR A 14 12.41 -2.67 -7.21
N GLU A 15 13.01 -1.50 -7.40
CA GLU A 15 12.82 -0.36 -6.51
C GLU A 15 11.44 0.32 -6.64
N GLU A 16 10.59 -0.16 -7.54
CA GLU A 16 9.33 0.48 -7.90
C GLU A 16 8.12 -0.09 -7.15
N TYR A 17 7.20 0.79 -6.80
CA TYR A 17 5.89 0.40 -6.29
C TYR A 17 5.00 -0.03 -7.45
N ARG A 18 4.32 -1.16 -7.28
CA ARG A 18 3.33 -1.67 -8.23
C ARG A 18 1.95 -1.79 -7.61
N ALA A 19 0.92 -1.58 -8.41
CA ALA A 19 -0.45 -1.85 -7.98
C ALA A 19 -0.62 -3.36 -7.74
N PHE A 20 -0.96 -3.73 -6.51
CA PHE A 20 -1.23 -5.11 -6.11
C PHE A 20 -2.72 -5.43 -6.12
N PHE A 21 -3.53 -4.48 -5.67
CA PHE A 21 -4.99 -4.57 -5.63
C PHE A 21 -5.61 -3.21 -5.92
N GLU A 22 -6.83 -3.20 -6.46
CA GLU A 22 -7.56 -1.98 -6.77
C GLU A 22 -9.02 -2.13 -6.36
N THR A 23 -9.58 -1.12 -5.69
CA THR A 23 -10.99 -1.10 -5.27
C THR A 23 -11.53 0.33 -5.30
N ASP A 24 -12.85 0.48 -5.37
CA ASP A 24 -13.53 1.77 -5.20
C ASP A 24 -13.87 2.08 -3.73
N SER A 25 -13.68 1.11 -2.82
CA SER A 25 -13.93 1.27 -1.38
C SER A 25 -12.66 1.62 -0.62
N ILE A 26 -12.66 2.77 0.06
CA ILE A 26 -11.51 3.21 0.88
C ILE A 26 -11.29 2.30 2.09
N ASP A 27 -12.37 1.79 2.69
CA ASP A 27 -12.27 0.95 3.88
C ASP A 27 -11.68 -0.42 3.53
N GLU A 28 -12.11 -1.00 2.40
CA GLU A 28 -11.52 -2.23 1.87
C GLU A 28 -10.03 -2.02 1.53
N ALA A 29 -9.70 -0.91 0.85
CA ALA A 29 -8.31 -0.62 0.48
C ALA A 29 -7.39 -0.52 1.70
N LYS A 30 -7.86 0.12 2.79
CA LYS A 30 -7.11 0.24 4.04
C LYS A 30 -6.95 -1.10 4.74
N ASP A 31 -8.02 -1.88 4.82
CA ASP A 31 -8.02 -3.19 5.45
C ASP A 31 -7.06 -4.16 4.75
N PHE A 32 -7.07 -4.18 3.42
CA PHE A 32 -6.13 -4.97 2.63
C PHE A 32 -4.69 -4.47 2.77
N ALA A 33 -4.46 -3.16 2.65
CA ALA A 33 -3.13 -2.58 2.79
C ALA A 33 -2.53 -2.86 4.18
N MET A 34 -3.33 -2.76 5.24
CA MET A 34 -2.92 -3.10 6.61
C MET A 34 -2.52 -4.58 6.72
N ARG A 35 -3.34 -5.51 6.20
CA ARG A 35 -3.00 -6.94 6.18
C ARG A 35 -1.72 -7.23 5.39
N LEU A 36 -1.51 -6.53 4.27
CA LEU A 36 -0.33 -6.71 3.43
C LEU A 36 0.94 -6.13 4.06
N ALA A 37 0.82 -5.06 4.83
CA ALA A 37 1.91 -4.41 5.56
C ALA A 37 2.39 -5.20 6.79
N PHE A 38 1.61 -6.18 7.28
CA PHE A 38 2.06 -7.08 8.37
C PHE A 38 3.21 -8.00 7.97
N ASP A 39 3.39 -8.26 6.67
CA ASP A 39 4.56 -8.96 6.17
C ASP A 39 5.73 -7.97 6.11
N GLU A 40 6.73 -8.16 6.97
CA GLU A 40 7.92 -7.32 7.12
C GLU A 40 8.71 -7.11 5.82
N THR A 41 8.49 -7.96 4.81
CA THR A 41 9.15 -7.84 3.51
C THR A 41 8.42 -6.88 2.56
N ASN A 42 7.23 -6.40 2.94
CA ASN A 42 6.40 -5.52 2.12
C ASN A 42 6.41 -4.08 2.63
N ASN A 43 6.48 -3.17 1.67
CA ASN A 43 6.27 -1.75 1.87
C ASN A 43 5.00 -1.38 1.08
N VAL A 44 4.00 -0.84 1.77
CA VAL A 44 2.64 -0.72 1.24
C VAL A 44 2.06 0.66 1.53
N TYR A 45 1.40 1.25 0.54
CA TYR A 45 0.55 2.42 0.72
C TYR A 45 -0.71 2.34 -0.14
N VAL A 46 -1.70 3.15 0.21
CA VAL A 46 -2.95 3.31 -0.55
C VAL A 46 -2.93 4.64 -1.27
N GLN A 47 -3.06 4.61 -2.59
CA GLN A 47 -3.16 5.79 -3.44
C GLN A 47 -4.62 6.04 -3.84
N ASP A 48 -5.10 7.27 -3.69
CA ASP A 48 -6.33 7.73 -4.35
C ASP A 48 -5.98 8.27 -5.73
N THR A 49 -6.20 7.48 -6.78
CA THR A 49 -5.83 7.82 -8.15
C THR A 49 -6.64 8.98 -8.72
N LYS A 50 -7.80 9.28 -8.13
CA LYS A 50 -8.65 10.41 -8.54
C LYS A 50 -8.10 11.74 -8.01
N ARG A 51 -7.44 11.73 -6.86
CA ARG A 51 -6.81 12.92 -6.25
C ARG A 51 -5.29 12.98 -6.48
N GLY A 52 -4.68 11.86 -6.85
CA GLY A 52 -3.23 11.73 -6.98
C GLY A 52 -2.49 11.71 -5.63
N GLU A 53 -3.17 11.35 -4.54
CA GLU A 53 -2.67 11.47 -3.18
C GLU A 53 -2.51 10.11 -2.49
N ILE A 54 -1.57 10.00 -1.56
CA ILE A 54 -1.45 8.84 -0.67
C ILE A 54 -2.39 9.04 0.52
N VAL A 55 -3.40 8.20 0.64
CA VAL A 55 -4.42 8.32 1.70
C VAL A 55 -4.07 7.51 2.95
N ARG A 56 -3.21 6.49 2.81
CA ARG A 56 -2.57 5.76 3.91
C ARG A 56 -1.21 5.24 3.51
N ASP A 57 -0.24 5.42 4.39
CA ASP A 57 1.13 4.93 4.24
C ASP A 57 1.46 4.05 5.44
N PHE A 58 1.91 2.83 5.18
CA PHE A 58 2.30 1.84 6.19
C PHE A 58 3.82 1.63 6.24
N ASP A 59 4.61 2.37 5.46
CA ASP A 59 6.07 2.36 5.55
C ASP A 59 6.62 3.14 6.74
N ALA A 60 5.76 3.90 7.43
CA ALA A 60 6.16 4.68 8.59
C ALA A 60 6.81 3.74 9.61
N LEU A 61 8.05 4.08 10.01
CA LEU A 61 8.86 3.35 11.00
C LEU A 61 8.11 3.00 12.29
N VAL A 62 7.00 3.70 12.57
CA VAL A 62 6.07 3.47 13.69
C VAL A 62 5.41 2.09 13.68
N TYR A 63 5.26 1.45 12.51
CA TYR A 63 4.64 0.12 12.39
C TYR A 63 5.63 -1.04 12.38
N ARG A 64 6.94 -0.76 12.37
CA ARG A 64 8.01 -1.76 12.46
C ARG A 64 8.47 -1.86 13.91
N VAL A 65 7.68 -2.51 14.77
CA VAL A 65 8.01 -2.73 16.20
C VAL A 65 8.48 -4.17 16.40
#